data_AF-A0A538FKP6-F1
#
_entry.id   AF-A0A538FKP6-F1
#
_cell.length_a   1.000
_cell.length_b   1.000
_cell.length_c   1.000
_cell.angle_alpha   90.00
_cell.angle_beta   90.00
_cell.angle_gamma   90.00
#
_symmetry.space_group_name_H-M   'P 1'
#
loop_
_entity.id
_entity.type
_entity.pdbx_description
1 polymer ?
#
loop_
_entity_poly.entity_id
_entity_poly.type
_entity_poly.pdbx_seq_one_letter_code
_entity_poly.pdbx_strand_id
1 'polypeptide(L)'
;MTIREATPQDRERLRELYEDFVREIPSPPGIPVDIEHELGELEEYLGDQNVALVAEDDGGRVLGFALAKMDHPGIGHLSDIYVAPEARRQGAARELIREAATRLRDAEGARVLTLGVQVTNEDAQAAYERLGFQTESLRLFAPIEQLLERSERAPRGPSFGSVHVQTDDENAVEQAVRKYVPRFGRSGGSVVSAPRNGWIAVYDELGDREPGVLRRLGSELSNATGAVCVAIGVEEGSVVHYNVFERGSVVDEYLSVPEYYKPLPPGDAIALGANPTVVARLTGADPGEFRRVARTAGNPEELGSPQELLEQVAGLMGLSGAGHGHEGAASEPGAREIAHR
;
A
#
# COMPACT_ATOMS: atom_id res chain seq x y z
N MET A 1 1.21 -39.53 -7.26
CA MET A 1 1.78 -38.30 -7.88
C MET A 1 3.30 -38.38 -7.86
N THR A 2 3.91 -38.20 -9.02
CA THR A 2 5.34 -38.38 -9.28
C THR A 2 5.89 -37.11 -9.94
N ILE A 3 7.09 -36.67 -9.54
CA ILE A 3 7.79 -35.56 -10.20
C ILE A 3 8.82 -36.14 -11.17
N ARG A 4 8.82 -35.67 -12.41
CA ARG A 4 9.82 -36.04 -13.42
C ARG A 4 10.22 -34.84 -14.26
N GLU A 5 11.29 -35.01 -15.01
CA GLU A 5 11.69 -34.03 -16.03
C GLU A 5 10.63 -33.93 -17.12
N ALA A 6 10.36 -32.69 -17.54
CA ALA A 6 9.52 -32.42 -18.68
C ALA A 6 10.25 -32.84 -19.97
N THR A 7 9.49 -33.32 -20.93
CA THR A 7 10.00 -33.78 -22.22
C THR A 7 9.31 -33.01 -23.34
N PRO A 8 9.85 -33.02 -24.58
CA PRO A 8 9.17 -32.41 -25.73
C PRO A 8 7.74 -32.92 -25.96
N GLN A 9 7.40 -34.13 -25.50
CA GLN A 9 6.06 -34.69 -25.55
C GLN A 9 5.06 -33.98 -24.62
N ASP A 10 5.54 -33.33 -23.56
CA ASP A 10 4.69 -32.61 -22.59
C ASP A 10 4.27 -31.21 -23.08
N ARG A 11 4.82 -30.74 -24.21
CA ARG A 11 4.68 -29.36 -24.71
C ARG A 11 3.23 -28.87 -24.78
N GLU A 12 2.35 -29.66 -25.40
CA GLU A 12 0.93 -29.28 -25.55
C GLU A 12 0.25 -29.17 -24.18
N ARG A 13 0.56 -30.08 -23.26
CA ARG A 13 -0.03 -30.08 -21.92
C ARG A 13 0.53 -28.98 -21.03
N LEU A 14 1.80 -28.64 -21.15
CA LEU A 14 2.41 -27.49 -20.46
C LEU A 14 1.78 -26.18 -20.93
N ARG A 15 1.54 -26.04 -22.23
CA ARG A 15 0.83 -24.88 -22.80
C ARG A 15 -0.57 -24.72 -22.19
N GLU A 16 -1.36 -25.78 -22.15
CA GLU A 16 -2.69 -25.76 -21.52
C GLU A 16 -2.63 -25.34 -20.05
N LEU A 17 -1.69 -25.90 -19.28
CA LEU A 17 -1.51 -25.56 -17.87
C LEU A 17 -1.06 -24.11 -17.67
N TYR A 18 -0.25 -23.57 -18.58
CA TYR A 18 0.17 -22.17 -18.54
C TYR A 18 -1.00 -21.22 -18.87
N GLU A 19 -1.85 -21.56 -19.86
CA GLU A 19 -3.07 -20.81 -20.13
C GLU A 19 -4.03 -20.79 -18.94
N ASP A 20 -4.17 -21.93 -18.24
CA ASP A 20 -4.94 -22.02 -17.00
C ASP A 20 -4.32 -21.14 -15.89
N PHE A 21 -2.99 -21.14 -15.76
CA PHE A 21 -2.26 -20.29 -14.81
C PHE A 21 -2.56 -18.80 -15.04
N VAL A 22 -2.41 -18.31 -16.27
CA VAL A 22 -2.68 -16.90 -16.62
C VAL A 22 -4.14 -16.53 -16.38
N ARG A 23 -5.07 -17.46 -16.62
CA ARG A 23 -6.50 -17.22 -16.38
C ARG A 23 -6.83 -17.12 -14.89
N GLU A 24 -6.21 -17.95 -14.06
CA GLU A 24 -6.43 -17.94 -12.61
C GLU A 24 -5.73 -16.79 -11.90
N ILE A 25 -4.55 -16.41 -12.38
CA ILE A 25 -3.70 -15.37 -11.78
C ILE A 25 -3.34 -14.36 -12.88
N PRO A 26 -4.31 -13.53 -13.31
CA PRO A 26 -4.06 -12.55 -14.34
C PRO A 26 -3.04 -11.51 -13.87
N SER A 27 -2.28 -10.95 -14.81
CA SER A 27 -1.39 -9.83 -14.49
C SER A 27 -2.17 -8.61 -13.98
N PRO A 28 -1.56 -7.78 -13.11
CA PRO A 28 -2.14 -6.53 -12.68
C PRO A 28 -2.59 -5.66 -13.87
N PRO A 29 -3.71 -4.90 -13.74
CA PRO A 29 -4.14 -3.96 -14.77
C PRO A 29 -3.01 -3.00 -15.17
N GLY A 30 -2.79 -2.83 -16.48
CA GLY A 30 -1.76 -1.95 -17.02
C GLY A 30 -0.41 -2.63 -17.32
N ILE A 31 -0.23 -3.91 -16.94
CA ILE A 31 0.89 -4.73 -17.43
C ILE A 31 0.41 -5.51 -18.66
N PRO A 32 0.98 -5.29 -19.87
CA PRO A 32 0.65 -6.10 -21.03
C PRO A 32 1.14 -7.54 -20.82
N VAL A 33 0.32 -8.52 -21.20
CA VAL A 33 0.70 -9.94 -21.21
C VAL A 33 0.72 -10.40 -22.66
N ASP A 34 1.88 -10.85 -23.10
CA ASP A 34 2.04 -11.52 -24.40
C ASP A 34 2.14 -13.01 -24.15
N ILE A 35 0.99 -13.69 -24.21
CA ILE A 35 0.90 -15.13 -23.95
C ILE A 35 1.73 -15.92 -24.98
N GLU A 36 1.81 -15.47 -26.23
CA GLU A 36 2.61 -16.17 -27.25
C GLU A 36 4.10 -16.08 -26.95
N HIS A 37 4.57 -14.93 -26.48
CA HIS A 37 5.96 -14.74 -26.05
C HIS A 37 6.31 -15.62 -24.83
N GLU A 38 5.48 -15.59 -23.79
CA GLU A 38 5.67 -16.39 -22.57
C GLU A 38 5.66 -17.91 -22.85
N LEU A 39 4.75 -18.36 -23.73
CA LEU A 39 4.73 -19.74 -24.19
C LEU A 39 5.97 -20.11 -25.03
N GLY A 40 6.54 -19.14 -25.74
CA GLY A 40 7.82 -19.30 -26.43
C GLY A 40 8.98 -19.50 -25.46
N GLU A 41 9.05 -18.74 -24.36
CA GLU A 41 10.05 -18.93 -23.32
C GLU A 41 9.94 -20.31 -22.67
N LEU A 42 8.72 -20.80 -22.42
CA LEU A 42 8.49 -22.17 -21.90
C LEU A 42 9.14 -23.26 -22.77
N GLU A 43 9.22 -23.06 -24.09
CA GLU A 43 9.90 -23.98 -25.00
C GLU A 43 11.43 -23.93 -24.88
N GLU A 44 12.00 -22.78 -24.51
CA GLU A 44 13.43 -22.62 -24.22
C GLU A 44 13.83 -23.32 -22.91
N TYR A 45 12.89 -23.48 -21.96
CA TYR A 45 13.12 -24.24 -20.72
C TYR A 45 13.22 -25.76 -20.93
N LEU A 46 12.75 -26.30 -22.07
CA LEU A 46 12.89 -27.72 -22.40
C LEU A 46 14.30 -28.09 -22.94
N GLY A 47 15.28 -27.18 -22.83
CA GLY A 47 16.68 -27.40 -23.20
C GLY A 47 17.60 -27.76 -22.03
N ASP A 48 18.82 -28.23 -22.33
CA ASP A 48 19.75 -28.87 -21.39
C ASP A 48 20.27 -28.01 -20.23
N GLN A 49 20.09 -26.68 -20.27
CA GLN A 49 20.60 -25.75 -19.24
C GLN A 49 19.53 -25.33 -18.22
N ASN A 50 18.29 -25.77 -18.40
CA ASN A 50 17.15 -25.33 -17.62
C ASN A 50 16.53 -26.52 -16.88
N VAL A 51 15.89 -26.25 -15.75
CA VAL A 51 15.13 -27.26 -15.00
C VAL A 51 13.65 -27.11 -15.35
N ALA A 52 13.15 -28.03 -16.17
CA ALA A 52 11.72 -28.17 -16.44
C ALA A 52 11.18 -29.45 -15.82
N LEU A 53 10.20 -29.31 -14.91
CA LEU A 53 9.62 -30.42 -14.16
C LEU A 53 8.12 -30.49 -14.39
N VAL A 54 7.58 -31.71 -14.38
CA VAL A 54 6.14 -31.97 -14.38
C VAL A 54 5.74 -32.82 -13.17
N ALA A 55 4.55 -32.53 -12.64
CA ALA A 55 3.86 -33.34 -11.65
C ALA A 55 2.81 -34.20 -12.35
N GLU A 56 3.01 -35.51 -12.32
CA GLU A 56 2.19 -36.51 -13.00
C GLU A 56 1.37 -37.30 -11.99
N ASP A 57 0.10 -37.57 -12.28
CA ASP A 57 -0.72 -38.50 -11.50
C ASP A 57 -0.42 -39.97 -11.81
N ASP A 58 -1.06 -40.90 -11.09
CA ASP A 58 -0.81 -42.33 -11.27
C ASP A 58 -1.35 -42.87 -12.62
N GLY A 59 -2.15 -42.07 -13.34
CA GLY A 59 -2.68 -42.36 -14.66
C GLY A 59 -1.84 -41.78 -15.81
N GLY A 60 -0.71 -41.12 -15.50
CA GLY A 60 0.16 -40.51 -16.51
C GLY A 60 -0.24 -39.10 -16.93
N ARG A 61 -1.25 -38.49 -16.30
CA ARG A 61 -1.70 -37.13 -16.64
C ARG A 61 -0.84 -36.11 -15.92
N VAL A 62 -0.29 -35.16 -16.68
CA VAL A 62 0.42 -34.00 -16.12
C VAL A 62 -0.59 -32.98 -15.56
N LEU A 63 -0.46 -32.68 -14.28
CA LEU A 63 -1.34 -31.81 -13.50
C LEU A 63 -0.63 -30.59 -12.91
N GLY A 64 0.67 -30.44 -13.14
CA GLY A 64 1.42 -29.28 -12.71
C GLY A 64 2.81 -29.27 -13.31
N PHE A 65 3.48 -28.13 -13.20
CA PHE A 65 4.83 -27.94 -13.70
C PHE A 65 5.61 -26.94 -12.83
N ALA A 66 6.93 -26.99 -12.94
CA ALA A 66 7.83 -25.98 -12.41
C ALA A 66 8.98 -25.74 -13.38
N LEU A 67 9.30 -24.48 -13.62
CA LEU A 67 10.40 -24.02 -14.45
C LEU A 67 11.40 -23.26 -13.59
N ALA A 68 12.67 -23.65 -13.65
CA ALA A 68 13.72 -22.98 -12.92
C ALA A 68 15.02 -22.94 -13.72
N LYS A 69 15.86 -21.95 -13.44
CA LYS A 69 17.18 -21.78 -14.06
C LYS A 69 18.14 -21.08 -13.10
N MET A 70 19.42 -21.04 -13.45
CA MET A 70 20.37 -20.16 -12.77
C MET A 70 20.18 -18.71 -13.24
N ASP A 71 20.05 -17.79 -12.29
CA ASP A 71 19.97 -16.35 -12.56
C ASP A 71 21.35 -15.69 -12.45
N HIS A 72 22.12 -16.09 -11.43
CA HIS A 72 23.51 -15.72 -11.22
C HIS A 72 24.26 -16.92 -10.62
N PRO A 73 25.59 -17.10 -10.82
CA PRO A 73 26.40 -18.02 -10.02
C PRO A 73 26.00 -18.09 -8.54
N GLY A 74 25.52 -19.26 -8.10
CA GLY A 74 25.06 -19.52 -6.73
C GLY A 74 23.61 -19.16 -6.42
N ILE A 75 22.86 -18.56 -7.35
CA ILE A 75 21.45 -18.17 -7.20
C ILE A 75 20.63 -18.82 -8.32
N GLY A 76 19.79 -19.77 -7.93
CA GLY A 76 18.73 -20.31 -8.78
C GLY A 76 17.48 -19.45 -8.69
N HIS A 77 16.70 -19.42 -9.76
CA HIS A 77 15.41 -18.75 -9.84
C HIS A 77 14.35 -19.72 -10.34
N LEU A 78 13.26 -19.87 -9.58
CA LEU A 78 12.04 -20.55 -9.98
C LEU A 78 11.16 -19.52 -10.68
N SER A 79 11.10 -19.56 -12.01
CA SER A 79 10.35 -18.57 -12.80
C SER A 79 8.84 -18.81 -12.69
N ASP A 80 8.43 -20.06 -12.89
CA ASP A 80 7.03 -20.44 -12.99
C ASP A 80 6.76 -21.73 -12.24
N ILE A 81 5.64 -21.75 -11.54
CA ILE A 81 5.14 -22.95 -10.90
C ILE A 81 3.62 -22.91 -10.91
N TYR A 82 3.03 -23.99 -11.39
CA TYR A 82 1.58 -24.12 -11.43
C TYR A 82 1.15 -25.55 -11.15
N VAL A 83 0.05 -25.68 -10.43
CA VAL A 83 -0.61 -26.96 -10.16
C VAL A 83 -2.09 -26.75 -10.38
N ALA A 84 -2.68 -27.61 -11.22
CA ALA A 84 -4.11 -27.61 -11.52
C ALA A 84 -4.94 -27.71 -10.23
N PRO A 85 -6.10 -27.02 -10.13
CA PRO A 85 -6.91 -26.97 -8.92
C PRO A 85 -7.20 -28.34 -8.29
N GLU A 86 -7.48 -29.36 -9.11
CA GLU A 86 -7.78 -30.72 -8.67
C GLU A 86 -6.60 -31.43 -7.96
N ALA A 87 -5.36 -30.97 -8.18
CA ALA A 87 -4.14 -31.53 -7.61
C ALA A 87 -3.57 -30.69 -6.45
N ARG A 88 -4.20 -29.56 -6.10
CA ARG A 88 -3.74 -28.69 -5.02
C ARG A 88 -3.93 -29.33 -3.65
N ARG A 89 -3.18 -28.83 -2.66
CA ARG A 89 -3.19 -29.29 -1.25
C ARG A 89 -2.81 -30.76 -1.05
N GLN A 90 -2.23 -31.40 -2.08
CA GLN A 90 -1.72 -32.77 -2.03
C GLN A 90 -0.17 -32.83 -2.00
N GLY A 91 0.49 -31.67 -1.87
CA GLY A 91 1.96 -31.57 -1.78
C GLY A 91 2.68 -31.37 -3.12
N ALA A 92 1.98 -31.40 -4.25
CA ALA A 92 2.56 -31.26 -5.60
C ALA A 92 3.56 -30.10 -5.74
N ALA A 93 3.15 -28.88 -5.38
CA ALA A 93 4.00 -27.69 -5.48
C ALA A 93 5.25 -27.79 -4.59
N ARG A 94 5.12 -28.36 -3.38
CA ARG A 94 6.26 -28.56 -2.46
C ARG A 94 7.28 -29.53 -3.03
N GLU A 95 6.83 -30.60 -3.67
CA GLU A 95 7.74 -31.58 -4.28
C GLU A 95 8.39 -31.02 -5.55
N LEU A 96 7.66 -30.27 -6.37
CA LEU A 96 8.21 -29.55 -7.52
C LEU A 96 9.33 -28.57 -7.10
N ILE A 97 9.09 -27.75 -6.08
CA ILE A 97 10.10 -26.81 -5.56
C ILE A 97 11.32 -27.56 -5.01
N ARG A 98 11.11 -28.65 -4.26
CA ARG A 98 12.20 -29.45 -3.70
C ARG A 98 13.08 -30.01 -4.80
N GLU A 99 12.48 -30.59 -5.84
CA GLU A 99 13.20 -31.20 -6.94
C GLU A 99 13.96 -30.14 -7.75
N ALA A 100 13.32 -28.99 -8.03
CA ALA A 100 13.97 -27.86 -8.70
C ALA A 100 15.20 -27.36 -7.94
N ALA A 101 15.05 -27.11 -6.63
CA ALA A 101 16.15 -26.70 -5.76
C ALA A 101 17.29 -27.73 -5.72
N THR A 102 16.93 -29.02 -5.69
CA THR A 102 17.90 -30.12 -5.66
C THR A 102 18.74 -30.14 -6.94
N ARG A 103 18.11 -30.05 -8.10
CA ARG A 103 18.83 -30.06 -9.39
C ARG A 103 19.72 -28.85 -9.58
N LEU A 104 19.22 -27.65 -9.29
CA LEU A 104 20.02 -26.42 -9.39
C LEU A 104 21.23 -26.44 -8.43
N ARG A 105 21.05 -26.97 -7.22
CA ARG A 105 22.16 -27.14 -6.27
C ARG A 105 23.19 -28.13 -6.79
N ASP A 106 22.75 -29.30 -7.24
CA ASP A 106 23.65 -30.42 -7.55
C ASP A 106 24.36 -30.25 -8.90
N ALA A 107 23.69 -29.67 -9.90
CA ALA A 107 24.27 -29.43 -11.23
C ALA A 107 25.07 -28.13 -11.31
N GLU A 108 24.59 -27.05 -10.69
CA GLU A 108 25.09 -25.69 -10.95
C GLU A 108 25.54 -24.95 -9.68
N GLY A 109 25.51 -25.61 -8.52
CA GLY A 109 26.03 -25.07 -7.27
C GLY A 109 25.16 -23.96 -6.66
N ALA A 110 23.88 -23.91 -6.99
CA ALA A 110 22.94 -22.98 -6.36
C ALA A 110 22.94 -23.14 -4.83
N ARG A 111 22.99 -22.01 -4.12
CA ARG A 111 22.90 -21.92 -2.66
C ARG A 111 21.63 -21.22 -2.18
N VAL A 112 21.04 -20.42 -3.06
CA VAL A 112 19.80 -19.68 -2.83
C VAL A 112 18.85 -19.98 -3.98
N LEU A 113 17.57 -20.11 -3.68
CA LEU A 113 16.50 -20.18 -4.68
C LEU A 113 15.60 -18.96 -4.50
N THR A 114 15.39 -18.17 -5.55
CA THR A 114 14.47 -17.02 -5.57
C THR A 114 13.23 -17.34 -6.39
N LEU A 115 12.14 -16.60 -6.16
CA LEU A 115 10.90 -16.67 -6.96
C LEU A 115 10.16 -15.34 -6.88
N GLY A 116 9.29 -15.08 -7.86
CA GLY A 116 8.33 -13.99 -7.84
C GLY A 116 6.94 -14.46 -7.41
N VAL A 117 6.19 -13.60 -6.72
CA VAL A 117 4.77 -13.85 -6.42
C VAL A 117 3.99 -12.54 -6.48
N GLN A 118 2.80 -12.57 -7.09
CA GLN A 118 1.93 -11.39 -7.11
C GLN A 118 1.36 -11.11 -5.72
N VAL A 119 1.25 -9.83 -5.36
CA VAL A 119 0.73 -9.38 -4.06
C VAL A 119 -0.72 -9.83 -3.78
N THR A 120 -1.49 -10.10 -4.84
CA THR A 120 -2.87 -10.59 -4.78
C THR A 120 -2.96 -12.10 -4.55
N ASN A 121 -1.86 -12.83 -4.70
CA ASN A 121 -1.82 -14.28 -4.56
C ASN A 121 -1.46 -14.69 -3.12
N GLU A 122 -2.35 -14.39 -2.18
CA GLU A 122 -2.14 -14.62 -0.74
C GLU A 122 -1.92 -16.10 -0.40
N ASP A 123 -2.60 -17.00 -1.11
CA ASP A 123 -2.46 -18.46 -0.94
C ASP A 123 -1.03 -18.93 -1.26
N ALA A 124 -0.45 -18.44 -2.36
CA ALA A 124 0.93 -18.77 -2.73
C ALA A 124 1.95 -18.12 -1.78
N GLN A 125 1.74 -16.85 -1.40
CA GLN A 125 2.59 -16.17 -0.40
C GLN A 125 2.69 -16.99 0.88
N ALA A 126 1.55 -17.38 1.45
CA ALA A 126 1.51 -18.22 2.65
C ALA A 126 2.14 -19.61 2.43
N ALA A 127 2.08 -20.18 1.23
CA ALA A 127 2.75 -21.44 0.92
C ALA A 127 4.28 -21.29 0.90
N TYR A 128 4.80 -20.23 0.29
CA TYR A 128 6.24 -19.95 0.22
C TYR A 128 6.84 -19.58 1.57
N GLU A 129 6.14 -18.76 2.38
CA GLU A 129 6.57 -18.43 3.74
C GLU A 129 6.72 -19.68 4.62
N ARG A 130 5.78 -20.64 4.52
CA ARG A 130 5.87 -21.93 5.24
C ARG A 130 7.04 -22.78 4.79
N LEU A 131 7.54 -22.59 3.57
CA LEU A 131 8.75 -23.24 3.05
C LEU A 131 10.04 -22.48 3.42
N GLY A 132 9.93 -21.32 4.06
CA GLY A 132 11.06 -20.52 4.53
C GLY A 132 11.55 -19.46 3.54
N PHE A 133 10.80 -19.19 2.46
CA PHE A 133 11.10 -18.03 1.61
C PHE A 133 10.89 -16.73 2.40
N GLN A 134 11.71 -15.72 2.11
CA GLN A 134 11.66 -14.40 2.72
C GLN A 134 11.57 -13.34 1.62
N THR A 135 10.91 -12.22 1.91
CA THR A 135 10.85 -11.08 0.98
C THR A 135 12.23 -10.46 0.82
N GLU A 136 12.72 -10.38 -0.42
CA GLU A 136 14.00 -9.75 -0.75
C GLU A 136 13.81 -8.33 -1.32
N SER A 137 12.92 -8.16 -2.29
CA SER A 137 12.73 -6.91 -3.02
C SER A 137 11.28 -6.70 -3.47
N LEU A 138 10.94 -5.47 -3.84
CA LEU A 138 9.66 -5.11 -4.47
C LEU A 138 9.89 -4.80 -5.95
N ARG A 139 9.06 -5.37 -6.83
CA ARG A 139 8.99 -5.02 -8.25
C ARG A 139 7.83 -4.05 -8.47
N LEU A 140 8.14 -2.81 -8.82
CA LEU A 140 7.16 -1.76 -9.06
C LEU A 140 6.95 -1.55 -10.56
N PHE A 141 5.75 -1.15 -10.96
CA PHE A 141 5.42 -0.78 -12.34
C PHE A 141 4.55 0.48 -12.36
N ALA A 142 4.59 1.20 -13.48
CA ALA A 142 3.68 2.29 -13.81
C ALA A 142 3.53 2.38 -15.34
N PRO A 143 2.34 2.68 -15.88
CA PRO A 143 2.21 3.06 -17.28
C PRO A 143 3.14 4.24 -17.61
N ILE A 144 3.84 4.18 -18.73
CA ILE A 144 4.87 5.18 -19.09
C ILE A 144 4.25 6.57 -19.22
N GLU A 145 3.07 6.66 -19.82
CA GLU A 145 2.35 7.92 -20.02
C GLU A 145 2.03 8.58 -18.67
N GLN A 146 1.54 7.82 -17.69
CA GLN A 146 1.27 8.32 -16.35
C GLN A 146 2.56 8.75 -15.63
N LEU A 147 3.67 8.03 -15.84
CA LEU A 147 4.97 8.38 -15.27
C LEU A 147 5.46 9.72 -15.83
N LEU A 148 5.36 9.91 -17.15
CA LEU A 148 5.77 11.14 -17.83
C LEU A 148 4.90 12.32 -17.38
N GLU A 149 3.58 12.18 -17.40
CA GLU A 149 2.65 13.21 -16.92
C GLU A 149 2.98 13.67 -15.49
N ARG A 150 3.31 12.72 -14.61
CA ARG A 150 3.73 13.05 -13.23
C ARG A 150 5.08 13.73 -13.14
N SER A 151 6.03 13.34 -14.01
CA SER A 151 7.37 13.94 -14.03
C SER A 151 7.38 15.39 -14.54
N GLU A 152 6.39 15.76 -15.36
CA GLU A 152 6.26 17.10 -15.94
C GLU A 152 5.46 18.07 -15.07
N ARG A 153 4.80 17.59 -14.00
CA ARG A 153 4.07 18.47 -13.07
C ARG A 153 5.05 19.47 -12.43
N ALA A 154 4.62 20.73 -12.35
CA ALA A 154 5.33 21.78 -11.62
C ALA A 154 5.68 21.31 -10.19
N PRO A 155 6.75 21.84 -9.57
CA PRO A 155 7.12 21.45 -8.22
C PRO A 155 5.90 21.54 -7.31
N ARG A 156 5.64 20.43 -6.62
CA ARG A 156 4.53 20.28 -5.67
C ARG A 156 4.53 21.47 -4.72
N GLY A 157 3.34 22.03 -4.49
CA GLY A 157 3.19 23.03 -3.45
C GLY A 157 3.54 22.43 -2.08
N PRO A 158 3.73 23.25 -1.04
CA PRO A 158 4.01 22.74 0.28
C PRO A 158 2.87 21.84 0.77
N SER A 159 3.23 20.76 1.46
CA SER A 159 2.31 20.03 2.31
C SER A 159 2.33 20.65 3.70
N PHE A 160 1.18 20.70 4.36
CA PHE A 160 1.09 21.08 5.76
C PHE A 160 -0.20 20.52 6.37
N GLY A 161 -0.23 20.41 7.69
CA GLY A 161 -1.46 20.03 8.38
C GLY A 161 -1.35 20.04 9.89
N SER A 162 -2.40 19.53 10.51
CA SER A 162 -2.50 19.46 11.96
C SER A 162 -3.31 18.24 12.40
N VAL A 163 -3.09 17.81 13.64
CA VAL A 163 -3.92 16.82 14.32
C VAL A 163 -4.72 17.51 15.39
N HIS A 164 -6.03 17.38 15.35
CA HIS A 164 -6.94 17.87 16.38
C HIS A 164 -7.37 16.72 17.28
N VAL A 165 -7.17 16.86 18.59
CA VAL A 165 -7.53 15.87 19.61
C VAL A 165 -8.73 16.39 20.41
N GLN A 166 -9.82 15.62 20.48
CA GLN A 166 -11.07 16.04 21.13
C GLN A 166 -10.98 15.89 22.66
N THR A 167 -10.21 16.76 23.31
CA THR A 167 -9.97 16.74 24.76
C THR A 167 -9.58 18.13 25.26
N ASP A 168 -9.70 18.34 26.56
CA ASP A 168 -9.17 19.50 27.30
C ASP A 168 -7.91 19.16 28.11
N ASP A 169 -7.45 17.90 28.11
CA ASP A 169 -6.23 17.47 28.80
C ASP A 169 -4.97 17.78 27.96
N GLU A 170 -4.53 19.04 28.02
CA GLU A 170 -3.28 19.51 27.38
C GLU A 170 -2.07 18.65 27.75
N ASN A 171 -1.96 18.26 29.02
CA ASN A 171 -0.79 17.52 29.51
C ASN A 171 -0.72 16.12 28.90
N ALA A 172 -1.85 15.42 28.76
CA ALA A 172 -1.89 14.11 28.11
C ALA A 172 -1.47 14.21 26.64
N VAL A 173 -1.94 15.23 25.92
CA VAL A 173 -1.55 15.48 24.52
C VAL A 173 -0.07 15.78 24.41
N GLU A 174 0.47 16.71 25.22
CA GLU A 174 1.91 17.03 25.21
C GLU A 174 2.79 15.81 25.49
N GLN A 175 2.41 14.97 26.47
CA GLN A 175 3.15 13.76 26.80
C GLN A 175 3.13 12.74 25.67
N ALA A 176 1.99 12.57 25.00
CA ALA A 176 1.89 11.69 23.85
C ALA A 176 2.75 12.21 22.69
N VAL A 177 2.71 13.50 22.37
CA VAL A 177 3.56 14.11 21.33
C VAL A 177 5.05 13.86 21.62
N ARG A 178 5.52 14.11 22.85
CA ARG A 178 6.91 13.85 23.27
C ARG A 178 7.31 12.38 23.17
N LYS A 179 6.36 11.46 23.37
CA LYS A 179 6.59 10.01 23.32
C LYS A 179 6.69 9.49 21.89
N TYR A 180 5.84 9.98 20.98
CA TYR A 180 5.64 9.36 19.68
C TYR A 180 6.41 10.02 18.54
N VAL A 181 6.45 11.36 18.47
CA VAL A 181 7.10 12.06 17.34
C VAL A 181 8.56 11.63 17.12
N PRO A 182 9.42 11.47 18.17
CA PRO A 182 10.80 11.01 17.98
C PRO A 182 10.94 9.61 17.37
N ARG A 183 9.87 8.80 17.38
CA ARG A 183 9.86 7.45 16.79
C ARG A 183 9.55 7.46 15.29
N PHE A 184 9.00 8.56 14.79
CA PHE A 184 8.65 8.70 13.37
C PHE A 184 9.83 9.21 12.54
N GLY A 185 10.69 10.02 13.14
CA GLY A 185 11.86 10.59 12.48
C GLY A 185 12.41 11.80 13.23
N ARG A 186 13.29 12.56 12.57
CA ARG A 186 13.78 13.84 13.09
C ARG A 186 12.77 14.94 12.76
N SER A 187 12.16 15.52 13.77
CA SER A 187 11.27 16.70 13.65
C SER A 187 12.00 17.96 14.13
N GLY A 188 11.76 19.08 13.46
CA GLY A 188 12.21 20.41 13.90
C GLY A 188 11.49 20.93 15.15
N GLY A 189 10.39 20.29 15.55
CA GLY A 189 9.60 20.66 16.72
C GLY A 189 8.12 20.35 16.50
N SER A 190 7.37 20.29 17.61
CA SER A 190 5.91 20.33 17.56
C SER A 190 5.37 21.52 18.35
N VAL A 191 4.16 21.94 18.03
CA VAL A 191 3.40 22.94 18.78
C VAL A 191 2.06 22.33 19.19
N VAL A 192 1.70 22.48 20.47
CA VAL A 192 0.39 22.09 21.00
C VAL A 192 -0.37 23.34 21.41
N SER A 193 -1.59 23.49 20.94
CA SER A 193 -2.42 24.66 21.22
C SER A 193 -3.28 24.47 22.47
N ALA A 194 -3.82 25.56 23.04
CA ALA A 194 -4.83 25.43 24.10
C ALA A 194 -6.17 24.91 23.53
N PRO A 195 -7.03 24.27 24.33
CA PRO A 195 -8.33 23.78 23.89
C PRO A 195 -9.21 24.89 23.29
N ARG A 196 -9.74 24.66 22.09
CA ARG A 196 -10.70 25.53 21.39
C ARG A 196 -11.78 24.69 20.74
N ASN A 197 -13.04 25.06 20.97
CA ASN A 197 -14.21 24.30 20.46
C ASN A 197 -14.19 22.79 20.84
N GLY A 198 -13.58 22.45 21.98
CA GLY A 198 -13.43 21.04 22.41
C GLY A 198 -12.25 20.30 21.78
N TRP A 199 -11.34 21.01 21.10
CA TRP A 199 -10.18 20.42 20.42
C TRP A 199 -8.87 21.08 20.85
N ILE A 200 -7.85 20.26 21.08
CA ILE A 200 -6.45 20.68 21.14
C ILE A 200 -5.82 20.39 19.77
N ALA A 201 -5.16 21.39 19.17
CA ALA A 201 -4.45 21.20 17.90
C ALA A 201 -2.97 20.90 18.14
N VAL A 202 -2.43 19.95 17.38
CA VAL A 202 -1.03 19.55 17.37
C VAL A 202 -0.48 19.77 15.97
N TYR A 203 0.59 20.53 15.88
CA TYR A 203 1.32 20.81 14.65
C TYR A 203 2.73 20.26 14.79
N ASP A 204 3.27 19.64 13.74
CA ASP A 204 4.60 19.06 13.77
C ASP A 204 5.33 19.28 12.45
N GLU A 205 6.58 19.70 12.53
CA GLU A 205 7.39 20.02 11.34
C GLU A 205 7.63 18.79 10.45
N LEU A 206 7.79 17.60 11.04
CA LEU A 206 7.91 16.37 10.25
C LEU A 206 6.56 15.98 9.63
N GLY A 207 5.45 16.20 10.35
CA GLY A 207 4.09 16.02 9.84
C GLY A 207 3.75 16.89 8.63
N ASP A 208 4.24 18.13 8.58
CA ASP A 208 4.08 19.01 7.41
C ASP A 208 4.82 18.46 6.19
N ARG A 209 6.07 18.01 6.37
CA ARG A 209 6.89 17.47 5.28
C ARG A 209 6.41 16.10 4.79
N GLU A 210 5.88 15.28 5.70
CA GLU A 210 5.47 13.91 5.43
C GLU A 210 4.02 13.67 5.89
N PRO A 211 3.02 13.78 5.00
CA PRO A 211 1.61 13.57 5.35
C PRO A 211 1.32 12.21 5.99
N GLY A 212 2.09 11.18 5.62
CA GLY A 212 2.02 9.86 6.24
C GLY A 212 2.41 9.86 7.73
N VAL A 213 3.30 10.76 8.17
CA VAL A 213 3.63 10.96 9.60
C VAL A 213 2.48 11.65 10.32
N LEU A 214 1.84 12.64 9.70
CA LEU A 214 0.67 13.31 10.27
C LEU A 214 -0.47 12.31 10.56
N ARG A 215 -0.74 11.39 9.60
CA ARG A 215 -1.70 10.28 9.79
C ARG A 215 -1.32 9.39 10.97
N ARG A 216 -0.05 8.97 11.07
CA ARG A 216 0.43 8.12 12.19
C ARG A 216 0.32 8.83 13.53
N LEU A 217 0.63 10.13 13.58
CA LEU A 217 0.50 10.94 14.79
C LEU A 217 -0.97 11.00 15.24
N GLY A 218 -1.92 11.20 14.32
CA GLY A 218 -3.37 11.15 14.62
C GLY A 218 -3.81 9.81 15.23
N SER A 219 -3.36 8.70 14.66
CA SER A 219 -3.63 7.36 15.19
C SER A 219 -3.06 7.18 16.60
N GLU A 220 -1.79 7.52 16.83
CA GLU A 220 -1.14 7.36 18.14
C GLU A 220 -1.74 8.28 19.21
N LEU A 221 -2.09 9.53 18.87
CA LEU A 221 -2.76 10.45 19.79
C LEU A 221 -4.15 9.93 20.18
N SER A 222 -4.92 9.43 19.22
CA SER A 222 -6.23 8.84 19.50
C SER A 222 -6.12 7.60 20.39
N ASN A 223 -5.13 6.75 20.13
CA ASN A 223 -4.88 5.55 20.94
C ASN A 223 -4.42 5.91 22.37
N ALA A 224 -3.52 6.87 22.52
CA ALA A 224 -2.94 7.23 23.81
C ALA A 224 -3.90 8.00 24.72
N THR A 225 -4.74 8.87 24.14
CA THR A 225 -5.69 9.69 24.89
C THR A 225 -7.07 9.02 25.02
N GLY A 226 -7.37 8.06 24.14
CA GLY A 226 -8.72 7.50 23.98
C GLY A 226 -9.71 8.46 23.31
N ALA A 227 -9.28 9.67 22.94
CA ALA A 227 -10.12 10.68 22.30
C ALA A 227 -10.24 10.45 20.79
N VAL A 228 -11.28 11.04 20.21
CA VAL A 228 -11.38 11.20 18.75
C VAL A 228 -10.25 12.13 18.29
N CYS A 229 -9.57 11.76 17.21
CA CYS A 229 -8.60 12.64 16.56
C CYS A 229 -8.95 12.87 15.10
N VAL A 230 -8.68 14.07 14.59
CA VAL A 230 -8.75 14.37 13.16
C VAL A 230 -7.39 14.87 12.71
N ALA A 231 -6.71 14.10 11.85
CA ALA A 231 -5.55 14.60 11.11
C ALA A 231 -6.06 15.20 9.79
N ILE A 232 -5.75 16.46 9.52
CA ILE A 232 -6.25 17.16 8.32
C ILE A 232 -5.19 18.12 7.80
N GLY A 233 -5.09 18.25 6.47
CA GLY A 233 -4.13 19.14 5.84
C GLY A 233 -4.27 19.25 4.33
N VAL A 234 -3.38 20.05 3.74
CA VAL A 234 -3.16 20.12 2.30
C VAL A 234 -1.91 19.31 1.98
N GLU A 235 -2.00 18.45 0.97
CA GLU A 235 -0.86 17.70 0.43
C GLU A 235 -0.47 18.26 -0.94
N GLU A 236 0.84 18.47 -1.14
CA GLU A 236 1.44 18.91 -2.39
C GLU A 236 0.84 20.22 -2.93
N GLY A 237 0.28 21.07 -2.06
CA GLY A 237 -0.47 22.28 -2.39
C GLY A 237 -1.69 22.04 -3.30
N SER A 238 -2.17 20.80 -3.41
CA SER A 238 -3.08 20.39 -4.48
C SER A 238 -4.36 19.72 -3.97
N VAL A 239 -4.26 18.92 -2.91
CA VAL A 239 -5.39 18.11 -2.43
C VAL A 239 -5.58 18.28 -0.93
N VAL A 240 -6.82 18.19 -0.49
CA VAL A 240 -7.16 18.15 0.93
C VAL A 240 -7.35 16.71 1.33
N HIS A 241 -6.69 16.30 2.41
CA HIS A 241 -6.80 14.97 2.97
C HIS A 241 -7.11 15.08 4.46
N TYR A 242 -8.11 14.34 4.93
CA TYR A 242 -8.29 14.11 6.36
C TYR A 242 -8.46 12.63 6.70
N ASN A 243 -8.09 12.30 7.94
CA ASN A 243 -8.34 11.01 8.57
C ASN A 243 -8.99 11.27 9.93
N VAL A 244 -10.12 10.62 10.20
CA VAL A 244 -10.77 10.61 11.52
C VAL A 244 -10.43 9.31 12.21
N PHE A 245 -9.98 9.40 13.46
CA PHE A 245 -9.56 8.28 14.27
C PHE A 245 -10.42 8.13 15.53
N GLU A 246 -10.72 6.88 15.87
CA GLU A 246 -11.29 6.49 17.16
C GLU A 246 -10.48 5.31 17.70
N ARG A 247 -9.90 5.48 18.90
CA ARG A 247 -9.01 4.49 19.53
C ARG A 247 -7.88 4.04 18.60
N GLY A 248 -7.31 5.00 17.87
CA GLY A 248 -6.22 4.79 16.92
C GLY A 248 -6.61 4.14 15.58
N SER A 249 -7.85 3.68 15.41
CA SER A 249 -8.33 3.12 14.15
C SER A 249 -8.96 4.20 13.29
N VAL A 250 -8.77 4.15 11.97
CA VAL A 250 -9.44 5.05 11.02
C VAL A 250 -10.92 4.69 10.95
N VAL A 251 -11.79 5.68 11.16
CA VAL A 251 -13.25 5.54 11.06
C VAL A 251 -13.85 6.29 9.88
N ASP A 252 -13.11 7.26 9.34
CA ASP A 252 -13.42 7.96 8.08
C ASP A 252 -12.12 8.48 7.45
N GLU A 253 -12.01 8.42 6.13
CA GLU A 253 -10.88 8.91 5.34
C GLU A 253 -11.43 9.65 4.13
N TYR A 254 -10.91 10.84 3.87
CA TYR A 254 -11.33 11.68 2.76
C TYR A 254 -10.13 12.21 2.01
N LEU A 255 -10.10 11.97 0.70
CA LEU A 255 -9.13 12.59 -0.20
C LEU A 255 -9.88 13.33 -1.30
N SER A 256 -9.65 14.63 -1.41
CA SER A 256 -10.42 15.50 -2.32
C SER A 256 -10.30 15.09 -3.80
N VAL A 257 -9.19 14.47 -4.18
CA VAL A 257 -9.01 13.82 -5.50
C VAL A 257 -8.57 12.38 -5.24
N PRO A 258 -9.50 11.40 -5.17
CA PRO A 258 -9.20 10.02 -4.75
C PRO A 258 -8.04 9.37 -5.52
N GLU A 259 -7.96 9.61 -6.82
CA GLU A 259 -6.93 9.01 -7.69
C GLU A 259 -5.65 9.86 -7.83
N TYR A 260 -5.47 10.89 -7.00
CA TYR A 260 -4.35 11.81 -7.12
C TYR A 260 -2.99 11.10 -7.10
N TYR A 261 -2.80 10.17 -6.16
CA TYR A 261 -1.55 9.43 -5.97
C TYR A 261 -1.43 8.17 -6.81
N LYS A 262 -2.54 7.55 -7.20
CA LYS A 262 -2.56 6.35 -8.03
C LYS A 262 -3.97 6.12 -8.57
N PRO A 263 -4.12 5.45 -9.73
CA PRO A 263 -5.41 4.91 -10.14
C PRO A 263 -5.99 4.00 -9.05
N LEU A 264 -7.30 4.03 -8.88
CA LEU A 264 -8.02 3.21 -7.91
C LEU A 264 -9.17 2.45 -8.58
N PRO A 265 -9.51 1.24 -8.11
CA PRO A 265 -10.80 0.64 -8.43
C PRO A 265 -11.94 1.61 -8.09
N PRO A 266 -13.04 1.66 -8.86
CA PRO A 266 -14.14 2.60 -8.61
C PRO A 266 -14.71 2.54 -7.19
N GLY A 267 -14.75 1.36 -6.58
CA GLY A 267 -15.21 1.19 -5.19
C GLY A 267 -14.28 1.86 -4.17
N ASP A 268 -12.96 1.76 -4.37
CA ASP A 268 -11.95 2.36 -3.49
C ASP A 268 -11.93 3.88 -3.64
N ALA A 269 -12.10 4.39 -4.87
CA ALA A 269 -12.22 5.83 -5.11
C ALA A 269 -13.47 6.41 -4.41
N ILE A 270 -14.60 5.70 -4.42
CA ILE A 270 -15.82 6.10 -3.70
C ILE A 270 -15.61 6.05 -2.18
N ALA A 271 -14.85 5.08 -1.68
CA ALA A 271 -14.55 4.93 -0.26
C ALA A 271 -13.70 6.07 0.32
N LEU A 272 -12.96 6.80 -0.53
CA LEU A 272 -12.24 8.04 -0.17
C LEU A 272 -13.13 9.29 -0.22
N GLY A 273 -14.42 9.14 -0.47
CA GLY A 273 -15.42 10.17 -0.24
C GLY A 273 -15.79 10.25 1.23
N ALA A 274 -15.85 11.47 1.77
CA ALA A 274 -16.23 11.73 3.14
C ALA A 274 -17.54 11.03 3.55
N ASN A 275 -17.59 10.42 4.73
CA ASN A 275 -18.83 9.91 5.31
C ASN A 275 -19.47 10.94 6.27
N PRO A 276 -20.48 11.72 5.82
CA PRO A 276 -20.98 12.85 6.62
C PRO A 276 -21.68 12.39 7.90
N THR A 277 -22.20 11.15 7.93
CA THR A 277 -22.86 10.58 9.12
C THR A 277 -21.83 10.31 10.23
N VAL A 278 -20.67 9.75 9.86
CA VAL A 278 -19.58 9.49 10.82
C VAL A 278 -19.01 10.81 11.33
N VAL A 279 -18.74 11.75 10.42
CA VAL A 279 -18.22 13.08 10.78
C VAL A 279 -19.20 13.80 11.72
N ALA A 280 -20.49 13.88 11.37
CA ALA A 280 -21.51 14.54 12.20
C ALA A 280 -21.58 13.95 13.62
N ARG A 281 -21.49 12.63 13.75
CA ARG A 281 -21.51 11.94 15.05
C ARG A 281 -20.32 12.32 15.94
N LEU A 282 -19.13 12.50 15.35
CA LEU A 282 -17.88 12.65 16.08
C LEU A 282 -17.49 14.11 16.31
N THR A 283 -17.83 15.00 15.38
CA THR A 283 -17.44 16.42 15.41
C THR A 283 -18.60 17.36 15.68
N GLY A 284 -19.84 16.90 15.50
CA GLY A 284 -21.04 17.73 15.57
C GLY A 284 -21.35 18.52 14.29
N ALA A 285 -20.63 18.26 13.19
CA ALA A 285 -20.88 18.90 11.89
C ALA A 285 -22.30 18.61 11.36
N ASP A 286 -22.90 19.56 10.63
CA ASP A 286 -24.13 19.29 9.90
C ASP A 286 -23.84 18.36 8.69
N PRO A 287 -24.50 17.19 8.57
CA PRO A 287 -24.18 16.22 7.53
C PRO A 287 -24.58 16.68 6.12
N GLY A 288 -25.54 17.60 5.99
CA GLY A 288 -25.97 18.16 4.72
C GLY A 288 -24.94 19.15 4.17
N GLU A 289 -24.54 20.10 4.99
CA GLU A 289 -23.49 21.08 4.66
C GLU A 289 -22.15 20.40 4.44
N PHE A 290 -21.79 19.41 5.27
CA PHE A 290 -20.54 18.67 5.13
C PHE A 290 -20.46 17.95 3.78
N ARG A 291 -21.53 17.26 3.36
CA ARG A 291 -21.61 16.62 2.04
C ARG A 291 -21.46 17.62 0.89
N ARG A 292 -22.00 18.84 1.06
CA ARG A 292 -21.97 19.88 0.03
C ARG A 292 -20.56 20.46 -0.16
N VAL A 293 -19.79 20.55 0.93
CA VAL A 293 -18.44 21.14 0.95
C VAL A 293 -17.36 20.11 0.64
N ALA A 294 -17.33 18.97 1.34
CA ALA A 294 -16.32 17.92 1.21
C ALA A 294 -16.57 17.03 -0.04
N ARG A 295 -16.49 17.64 -1.22
CA ARG A 295 -16.70 16.99 -2.53
C ARG A 295 -15.39 16.43 -3.07
N THR A 296 -15.48 15.27 -3.71
CA THR A 296 -14.37 14.71 -4.49
C THR A 296 -14.44 15.17 -5.95
N ALA A 297 -13.29 15.21 -6.63
CA ALA A 297 -13.17 15.55 -8.05
C ALA A 297 -12.19 14.63 -8.79
N GLY A 298 -12.20 14.70 -10.12
CA GLY A 298 -11.26 13.94 -10.97
C GLY A 298 -9.85 14.56 -11.03
N ASN A 299 -9.74 15.87 -10.79
CA ASN A 299 -8.48 16.60 -10.72
C ASN A 299 -8.57 17.79 -9.74
N PRO A 300 -7.43 18.34 -9.28
CA PRO A 300 -7.42 19.46 -8.33
C PRO A 300 -8.11 20.74 -8.81
N GLU A 301 -8.05 21.05 -10.11
CA GLU A 301 -8.55 22.31 -10.67
C GLU A 301 -10.08 22.46 -10.55
N GLU A 302 -10.80 21.35 -10.51
CA GLU A 302 -12.27 21.32 -10.34
C GLU A 302 -12.74 21.77 -8.95
N LEU A 303 -11.86 21.76 -7.95
CA LEU A 303 -12.21 22.07 -6.55
C LEU A 303 -11.84 23.50 -6.13
N GLY A 304 -11.14 24.25 -6.99
CA GLY A 304 -10.65 25.58 -6.67
C GLY A 304 -9.45 25.54 -5.72
N SER A 305 -9.40 26.46 -4.76
CA SER A 305 -8.27 26.57 -3.83
C SER A 305 -8.28 25.45 -2.77
N PRO A 306 -7.22 24.62 -2.67
CA PRO A 306 -7.13 23.59 -1.63
C PRO A 306 -7.14 24.19 -0.22
N GLN A 307 -6.55 25.38 -0.06
CA GLN A 307 -6.56 26.13 1.20
C GLN A 307 -8.00 26.48 1.63
N GLU A 308 -8.80 27.03 0.71
CA GLU A 308 -10.19 27.41 1.01
C GLU A 308 -11.04 26.17 1.32
N LEU A 309 -10.82 25.08 0.57
CA LEU A 309 -11.50 23.81 0.83
C LEU A 309 -11.14 23.26 2.23
N LEU A 310 -9.86 23.28 2.59
CA LEU A 310 -9.38 22.87 3.91
C LEU A 310 -10.06 23.68 5.02
N GLU A 311 -10.05 25.01 4.91
CA GLU A 311 -10.64 25.90 5.92
C GLU A 311 -12.15 25.68 6.05
N GLN A 312 -12.87 25.45 4.95
CA GLN A 312 -14.30 25.15 4.98
C GLN A 312 -14.59 23.80 5.63
N VAL A 313 -13.86 22.74 5.26
CA VAL A 313 -14.02 21.39 5.83
C VAL A 313 -13.69 21.38 7.32
N ALA A 314 -12.56 21.97 7.71
CA ALA A 314 -12.14 22.09 9.10
C ALA A 314 -13.13 22.93 9.93
N GLY A 315 -13.61 24.03 9.36
CA GLY A 315 -14.60 24.91 9.99
C GLY A 315 -15.91 24.19 10.32
N LEU A 316 -16.42 23.35 9.41
CA LEU A 316 -17.62 22.53 9.66
C LEU A 316 -17.42 21.50 10.78
N MET A 317 -16.19 21.01 10.98
CA MET A 317 -15.83 20.11 12.08
C MET A 317 -15.48 20.84 13.39
N GLY A 318 -15.45 22.18 13.40
CA GLY A 318 -15.06 22.99 14.56
C GLY A 318 -13.54 23.08 14.80
N LEU A 319 -12.72 22.66 13.83
CA LEU A 319 -11.27 22.53 13.95
C LEU A 319 -10.56 23.87 13.67
N SER A 320 -10.42 24.69 14.71
CA SER A 320 -9.77 26.00 14.63
C SER A 320 -8.24 25.87 14.50
N GLY A 321 -7.66 26.57 13.53
CA GLY A 321 -6.21 26.60 13.27
C GLY A 321 -5.72 25.56 12.25
N ALA A 322 -6.63 24.86 11.55
CA ALA A 322 -6.26 23.84 10.57
C ALA A 322 -5.61 24.41 9.28
N GLY A 323 -5.81 25.71 8.99
CA GLY A 323 -5.37 26.37 7.76
C GLY A 323 -3.86 26.65 7.65
N HIS A 324 -3.04 26.16 8.57
CA HIS A 324 -1.59 26.27 8.45
C HIS A 324 -0.90 25.07 9.10
N GLY A 325 0.39 24.90 8.81
CA GLY A 325 1.25 23.92 9.45
C GLY A 325 1.96 24.44 10.70
N HIS A 326 3.06 23.78 11.04
CA HIS A 326 3.97 24.11 12.12
C HIS A 326 4.51 25.55 12.05
N GLU A 327 4.81 26.07 10.85
CA GLU A 327 5.36 27.44 10.70
C GLU A 327 4.41 28.54 11.23
N GLY A 328 3.09 28.35 11.10
CA GLY A 328 2.07 29.27 11.62
C GLY A 328 1.65 29.01 13.06
N ALA A 329 2.01 27.83 13.60
CA ALA A 329 1.43 27.31 14.84
C ALA A 329 1.81 28.10 16.10
N ALA A 330 2.94 28.80 16.11
CA ALA A 330 3.34 29.64 17.24
C ALA A 330 2.37 30.81 17.51
N SER A 331 1.54 31.18 16.52
CA SER A 331 0.52 32.22 16.66
C SER A 331 -0.79 31.71 17.27
N GLU A 332 -0.94 30.39 17.45
CA GLU A 332 -2.15 29.80 17.98
C GLU A 332 -2.38 30.16 19.46
N PRO A 333 -3.63 30.43 19.89
CA PRO A 333 -3.92 30.77 21.27
C PRO A 333 -3.42 29.69 22.25
N GLY A 334 -2.56 30.10 23.18
CA GLY A 334 -1.97 29.21 24.19
C GLY A 334 -0.99 28.18 23.62
N ALA A 335 -0.42 28.42 22.45
CA ALA A 335 0.59 27.57 21.83
C ALA A 335 1.78 27.28 22.77
N ARG A 336 2.17 26.01 22.82
CA ARG A 336 3.31 25.50 23.57
C ARG A 336 4.22 24.70 22.66
N GLU A 337 5.49 25.11 22.61
CA GLU A 337 6.50 24.41 21.83
C GLU A 337 7.02 23.16 22.55
N ILE A 338 7.14 22.07 21.79
CA ILE A 338 7.68 20.80 22.21
C ILE A 338 8.94 20.53 21.40
N ALA A 339 10.09 20.68 22.06
CA ALA A 339 11.36 20.24 21.50
C ALA A 339 11.48 18.71 21.58
N HIS A 340 11.88 18.10 20.46
CA HIS A 340 12.26 16.69 20.36
C HIS A 340 13.78 16.58 20.43
N ARG A 341 14.30 15.60 21.19
CA ARG A 341 15.75 15.37 21.36
C ARG A 341 16.24 14.21 20.53
#